data_AF-G1MNL2-F1
#
_entry.id   AF-G1MNL2-F1
#
_cell.length_a   1.000
_cell.length_b   1.000
_cell.length_c   1.000
_cell.angle_alpha   90.00
_cell.angle_beta   90.00
_cell.angle_gamma   90.00
#
_symmetry.space_group_name_H-M   'P 1'
#
loop_
_entity.id
_entity.type
_entity.pdbx_description
1 polymer ?
#
loop_
_entity_poly.entity_id
_entity_poly.type
_entity_poly.pdbx_seq_one_letter_code
_entity_poly.pdbx_strand_id
1 'polypeptide(L)'
;MLSYLFSVAPQLALLTEMASSLKVLGPLLALLVPLGGLLVRSQNPSWREFMKQHYLSTSWKFSNCKCHDLVREREAPQDRNYHIFIYTFWHKIEHICLRKWRCHSRNVYIWAQQPFKILQCHQEGNGKSYREHSSYSYTEFHCSVDGHVGGTEDIQLLDIKK
;
A
#
# COMPACT_ATOMS: atom_id res chain seq x y z
N MET A 1 -40.81 -25.13 55.95
CA MET A 1 -40.78 -24.02 54.98
C MET A 1 -39.73 -24.32 53.93
N LEU A 2 -40.11 -24.37 52.66
CA LEU A 2 -39.25 -24.69 51.51
C LEU A 2 -39.11 -23.42 50.65
N SER A 3 -38.02 -22.67 50.80
CA SER A 3 -37.78 -21.46 49.99
C SER A 3 -36.37 -20.90 50.17
N TYR A 4 -35.34 -21.55 49.59
CA TYR A 4 -34.04 -20.94 49.20
C TYR A 4 -33.19 -21.93 48.35
N LEU A 5 -33.72 -22.38 47.19
CA LEU A 5 -33.00 -23.29 46.27
C LEU A 5 -33.15 -22.91 44.77
N PHE A 6 -33.24 -21.62 44.45
CA PHE A 6 -33.25 -21.15 43.06
C PHE A 6 -32.49 -19.82 42.88
N SER A 7 -31.26 -19.87 42.32
CA SER A 7 -30.66 -18.80 41.48
C SER A 7 -29.19 -19.00 41.05
N VAL A 8 -28.44 -19.99 41.56
CA VAL A 8 -27.00 -20.14 41.20
C VAL A 8 -26.78 -20.74 39.80
N ALA A 9 -27.62 -21.71 39.40
CA ALA A 9 -27.50 -22.39 38.10
C ALA A 9 -27.55 -21.47 36.86
N PRO A 10 -28.51 -20.52 36.71
CA PRO A 10 -28.57 -19.68 35.50
C PRO A 10 -27.36 -18.74 35.37
N GLN A 11 -26.82 -18.23 36.48
CA GLN A 11 -25.64 -17.34 36.44
C GLN A 11 -24.39 -18.09 35.98
N LEU A 12 -24.19 -19.32 36.47
CA LEU A 12 -23.04 -20.13 36.09
C LEU A 12 -23.11 -20.59 34.63
N ALA A 13 -24.31 -20.95 34.15
CA ALA A 13 -24.55 -21.30 32.75
C ALA A 13 -24.26 -20.12 31.80
N LEU A 14 -24.77 -18.93 32.14
CA LEU A 14 -24.58 -17.70 31.35
C LEU A 14 -23.10 -17.28 31.30
N LEU A 15 -22.33 -17.48 32.38
CA LEU A 15 -20.88 -17.29 32.38
C LEU A 15 -20.14 -18.30 31.48
N THR A 16 -20.53 -19.58 31.49
CA THR A 16 -19.92 -20.57 30.56
C THR A 16 -20.30 -20.32 29.10
N GLU A 17 -21.48 -19.79 28.83
CA GLU A 17 -21.95 -19.45 27.48
C GLU A 17 -21.27 -18.17 26.96
N MET A 18 -21.05 -17.16 27.82
CA MET A 18 -20.20 -16.01 27.48
C MET A 18 -18.73 -16.44 27.27
N ALA A 19 -18.22 -17.41 28.03
CA ALA A 19 -16.86 -17.92 27.86
C ALA A 19 -16.69 -18.81 26.61
N SER A 20 -17.72 -19.56 26.19
CA SER A 20 -17.69 -20.37 24.97
C SER A 20 -17.84 -19.51 23.71
N SER A 21 -18.74 -18.53 23.74
CA SER A 21 -18.88 -17.54 22.66
C SER A 21 -17.62 -16.69 22.49
N LEU A 22 -16.96 -16.23 23.57
CA LEU A 22 -15.67 -15.52 23.48
C LEU A 22 -14.58 -16.34 22.78
N LYS A 23 -14.53 -17.66 22.99
CA LYS A 23 -13.56 -18.56 22.35
C LYS A 23 -13.74 -18.68 20.83
N VAL A 24 -14.93 -18.36 20.31
CA VAL A 24 -15.24 -18.38 18.86
C VAL A 24 -15.20 -16.96 18.28
N LEU A 25 -15.75 -15.97 18.99
CA LEU A 25 -15.70 -14.57 18.58
C LEU A 25 -14.28 -14.00 18.55
N GLY A 26 -13.43 -14.36 19.52
CA GLY A 26 -12.05 -13.86 19.61
C GLY A 26 -11.23 -14.16 18.33
N PRO A 27 -11.12 -15.43 17.89
CA PRO A 27 -10.48 -15.79 16.64
C PRO A 27 -11.15 -15.17 15.40
N LEU A 28 -12.48 -15.09 15.37
CA LEU A 28 -13.22 -14.49 14.25
C LEU A 28 -12.94 -12.98 14.12
N LEU A 29 -12.95 -12.25 15.23
CA LEU A 29 -12.58 -10.83 15.29
C LEU A 29 -11.10 -10.63 14.94
N ALA A 30 -10.20 -11.50 15.41
CA ALA A 30 -8.79 -11.47 15.05
C ALA A 30 -8.54 -11.70 13.54
N LEU A 31 -9.40 -12.46 12.86
CA LEU A 31 -9.40 -12.60 11.40
C LEU A 31 -10.02 -11.38 10.68
N LEU A 32 -11.01 -10.72 11.29
CA LEU A 32 -11.66 -9.53 10.72
C LEU A 32 -10.79 -8.26 10.83
N VAL A 33 -9.92 -8.13 11.83
CA VAL A 33 -9.00 -6.98 11.97
C VAL A 33 -8.07 -6.77 10.75
N PRO A 34 -7.33 -7.77 10.23
CA PRO A 34 -6.51 -7.58 9.03
C PRO A 34 -7.36 -7.33 7.77
N LEU A 35 -8.57 -7.88 7.68
CA LEU A 35 -9.53 -7.58 6.62
C LEU A 35 -10.00 -6.11 6.68
N GLY A 36 -10.27 -5.58 7.87
CA GLY A 36 -10.61 -4.17 8.09
C GLY A 36 -9.48 -3.23 7.66
N GLY A 37 -8.23 -3.56 8.01
CA GLY A 37 -7.05 -2.80 7.56
C GLY A 37 -6.90 -2.79 6.03
N LEU A 38 -7.15 -3.92 5.37
CA LEU A 38 -7.18 -4.04 3.90
C LEU A 38 -8.30 -3.19 3.25
N LEU A 39 -9.46 -3.06 3.90
CA LEU A 39 -10.61 -2.30 3.39
C LEU A 39 -10.49 -0.78 3.61
N VAL A 40 -9.78 -0.33 4.65
CA VAL A 40 -9.42 1.09 4.81
C VAL A 40 -8.36 1.49 3.77
N ARG A 41 -7.38 0.61 3.53
CA ARG A 41 -6.33 0.78 2.52
C ARG A 41 -6.87 0.97 1.10
N SER A 42 -7.97 0.33 0.71
CA SER A 42 -8.57 0.51 -0.63
C SER A 42 -9.39 1.80 -0.79
N GLN A 43 -9.70 2.50 0.30
CA GLN A 43 -10.50 3.73 0.29
C GLN A 43 -9.66 5.00 0.13
N ASN A 44 -8.38 5.00 0.51
CA ASN A 44 -7.50 6.16 0.31
C ASN A 44 -7.34 6.46 -1.20
N PRO A 45 -7.83 7.61 -1.71
CA PRO A 45 -7.82 7.88 -3.15
C PRO A 45 -6.41 8.07 -3.71
N SER A 46 -5.55 8.79 -2.97
CA SER A 46 -4.16 9.06 -3.36
C SER A 46 -3.35 7.78 -3.47
N TRP A 47 -3.46 6.88 -2.49
CA TRP A 47 -2.83 5.56 -2.53
C TRP A 47 -3.28 4.74 -3.74
N ARG A 48 -4.60 4.71 -4.01
CA ARG A 48 -5.15 3.96 -5.14
C ARG A 48 -4.64 4.51 -6.47
N GLU A 49 -4.58 5.83 -6.63
CA GLU A 49 -4.11 6.48 -7.86
C GLU A 49 -2.60 6.28 -8.05
N PHE A 50 -1.80 6.45 -6.98
CA PHE A 50 -0.38 6.09 -6.97
C PHE A 50 -0.14 4.64 -7.42
N MET A 51 -0.90 3.70 -6.86
CA MET A 51 -0.80 2.27 -7.19
C MET A 51 -1.32 1.91 -8.59
N LYS A 52 -2.20 2.73 -9.17
CA LYS A 52 -2.62 2.61 -10.58
C LYS A 52 -1.50 3.07 -11.51
N GLN A 53 -0.96 4.25 -11.27
CA GLN A 53 -0.06 4.98 -12.17
C GLN A 53 1.42 4.60 -12.05
N HIS A 54 1.92 4.26 -10.86
CA HIS A 54 3.36 4.04 -10.64
C HIS A 54 3.75 2.59 -10.31
N TYR A 55 2.84 1.76 -9.80
CA TYR A 55 3.19 0.40 -9.39
C TYR A 55 3.15 -0.62 -10.53
N LEU A 56 4.26 -1.34 -10.72
CA LEU A 56 4.34 -2.56 -11.52
C LEU A 56 4.60 -3.77 -10.63
N SER A 57 3.74 -4.78 -10.77
CA SER A 57 3.83 -6.04 -10.04
C SER A 57 4.99 -6.88 -10.53
N THR A 58 5.72 -7.53 -9.61
CA THR A 58 6.73 -8.55 -9.91
C THR A 58 6.21 -9.78 -10.64
N SER A 59 4.88 -9.96 -10.75
CA SER A 59 4.25 -10.99 -11.58
C SER A 59 4.29 -10.69 -13.09
N TRP A 60 4.58 -9.46 -13.49
CA TRP A 60 4.71 -9.09 -14.90
C TRP A 60 6.15 -9.34 -15.38
N LYS A 61 6.32 -9.95 -16.57
CA LYS A 61 7.65 -10.02 -17.20
C LYS A 61 8.08 -8.62 -17.60
N PHE A 62 9.11 -8.08 -16.95
CA PHE A 62 9.64 -6.74 -17.20
C PHE A 62 10.00 -6.48 -18.67
N SER A 63 10.36 -7.51 -19.45
CA SER A 63 10.60 -7.43 -20.91
C SER A 63 9.38 -7.05 -21.74
N ASN A 64 8.17 -7.21 -21.20
CA ASN A 64 6.92 -6.95 -21.90
C ASN A 64 6.37 -5.54 -21.60
N CYS A 65 7.02 -4.81 -20.68
CA CYS A 65 6.62 -3.49 -20.21
C CYS A 65 7.11 -2.40 -21.17
N LYS A 66 6.44 -2.21 -22.31
CA LYS A 66 6.69 -1.07 -23.19
C LYS A 66 6.11 0.21 -22.59
N CYS A 67 6.88 1.30 -22.62
CA CYS A 67 6.48 2.57 -22.05
C CYS A 67 5.27 3.19 -22.75
N HIS A 68 5.17 3.08 -24.07
CA HIS A 68 4.03 3.60 -24.84
C HIS A 68 2.69 2.96 -24.40
N ASP A 69 2.68 1.65 -24.22
CA ASP A 69 1.49 0.91 -23.80
C ASP A 69 1.19 1.19 -22.31
N LEU A 70 2.21 1.12 -21.44
CA LEU A 70 2.04 1.33 -20.00
C LEU A 70 1.58 2.75 -19.62
N VAL A 71 2.16 3.80 -20.19
CA VAL A 71 1.77 5.19 -19.89
C VAL A 71 0.29 5.41 -20.22
N ARG A 72 -0.19 4.80 -21.30
CA ARG A 72 -1.61 4.83 -21.71
C ARG A 72 -2.49 3.95 -20.82
N GLU A 73 -2.14 2.68 -20.61
CA GLU A 73 -2.92 1.73 -19.80
C GLU A 73 -3.06 2.17 -18.34
N ARG A 74 -2.06 2.86 -17.80
CA ARG A 74 -2.05 3.30 -16.41
C ARG A 74 -2.58 4.70 -16.19
N GLU A 75 -3.03 5.38 -17.26
CA GLU A 75 -3.44 6.79 -17.23
C GLU A 75 -2.38 7.66 -16.54
N ALA A 76 -1.11 7.39 -16.86
CA ALA A 76 0.01 8.09 -16.27
C ALA A 76 0.03 9.56 -16.73
N PRO A 77 0.32 10.53 -15.84
CA PRO A 77 0.40 11.93 -16.21
C PRO A 77 1.44 12.18 -17.31
N GLN A 78 1.08 13.02 -18.29
CA GLN A 78 1.92 13.35 -19.47
C GLN A 78 2.39 14.82 -19.45
N ASP A 79 2.25 15.48 -18.31
CA ASP A 79 2.73 16.84 -18.02
C ASP A 79 4.25 16.90 -17.75
N ARG A 80 4.90 15.73 -17.61
CA ARG A 80 6.32 15.61 -17.27
C ARG A 80 7.10 14.93 -18.40
N ASN A 81 8.35 15.38 -18.59
CA ASN A 81 9.29 14.84 -19.59
C ASN A 81 9.60 13.35 -19.43
N TYR A 82 9.31 12.77 -18.25
CA TYR A 82 9.40 11.33 -18.01
C TYR A 82 8.39 10.90 -16.95
N HIS A 83 7.93 9.65 -17.04
CA HIS A 83 7.15 8.98 -16.00
C HIS A 83 7.96 7.85 -15.36
N ILE A 84 7.74 7.57 -14.06
CA ILE A 84 8.44 6.51 -13.33
C ILE A 84 7.46 5.40 -12.96
N PHE A 85 7.81 4.17 -13.33
CA PHE A 85 7.22 2.97 -12.78
C PHE A 85 8.18 2.26 -11.80
N ILE A 86 7.65 1.78 -10.68
CA ILE A 86 8.38 1.07 -9.62
C ILE A 86 8.02 -0.42 -9.68
N TYR A 87 9.01 -1.27 -9.97
CA TYR A 87 8.84 -2.71 -10.10
C TYR A 87 9.20 -3.43 -8.80
N THR A 88 8.18 -3.83 -8.04
CA THR A 88 8.35 -4.40 -6.69
C THR A 88 7.09 -5.16 -6.24
N PHE A 89 7.06 -5.66 -5.00
CA PHE A 89 5.83 -6.12 -4.36
C PHE A 89 5.14 -4.93 -3.67
N TRP A 90 3.82 -4.76 -3.87
CA TRP A 90 3.05 -3.62 -3.33
C TRP A 90 3.29 -3.34 -1.84
N HIS A 91 3.36 -4.39 -1.01
CA HIS A 91 3.57 -4.29 0.44
C HIS A 91 4.94 -3.68 0.80
N LYS A 92 5.94 -3.76 -0.09
CA LYS A 92 7.24 -3.11 0.14
C LYS A 92 7.14 -1.58 0.04
N ILE A 93 6.27 -1.05 -0.81
CA ILE A 93 6.00 0.39 -0.89
C ILE A 93 5.18 0.81 0.33
N GLU A 94 4.09 0.09 0.61
CA GLU A 94 3.19 0.41 1.72
C GLU A 94 3.92 0.49 3.08
N HIS A 95 4.83 -0.45 3.35
CA HIS A 95 5.59 -0.49 4.60
C HIS A 95 6.55 0.70 4.80
N ILE A 96 6.86 1.50 3.78
CA ILE A 96 7.71 2.70 3.89
C ILE A 96 7.01 3.73 4.78
N CYS A 97 5.79 4.10 4.40
CA CYS A 97 5.02 5.12 5.11
C CYS A 97 4.48 4.58 6.45
N LEU A 98 3.92 3.37 6.49
CA LEU A 98 3.37 2.78 7.72
C LEU A 98 4.38 2.70 8.88
N ARG A 99 5.66 2.41 8.61
CA ARG A 99 6.71 2.31 9.64
C ARG A 99 7.02 3.63 10.33
N LYS A 100 6.81 4.77 9.64
CA LYS A 100 7.12 6.12 10.15
C LYS A 100 5.86 6.88 10.57
N TRP A 101 4.70 6.53 10.02
CA TRP A 101 3.41 7.16 10.32
C TRP A 101 3.08 7.20 11.81
N ARG A 102 3.36 6.12 12.57
CA ARG A 102 3.06 6.01 14.01
C ARG A 102 3.67 7.11 14.92
N CYS A 103 4.56 7.95 14.40
CA CYS A 103 5.24 9.01 15.15
C CYS A 103 5.06 10.41 14.55
N HIS A 104 4.30 10.60 13.47
CA HIS A 104 4.23 11.89 12.75
C HIS A 104 2.78 12.39 12.62
N SER A 105 2.59 13.69 12.81
CA SER A 105 1.30 14.41 12.66
C SER A 105 1.21 15.25 11.39
N ARG A 106 2.17 15.09 10.47
CA ARG A 106 2.34 15.85 9.23
C ARG A 106 2.86 14.93 8.13
N ASN A 107 2.70 15.34 6.89
CA ASN A 107 3.33 14.67 5.76
C ASN A 107 4.86 14.72 5.88
N VAL A 108 5.54 13.69 5.38
CA VAL A 108 7.01 13.55 5.46
C VAL A 108 7.56 12.91 4.19
N TYR A 109 8.74 13.33 3.75
CA TYR A 109 9.47 12.68 2.67
C TYR A 109 10.40 11.61 3.24
N ILE A 110 10.36 10.40 2.69
CA ILE A 110 11.09 9.24 3.20
C ILE A 110 11.80 8.52 2.05
N TRP A 111 13.13 8.47 2.12
CA TRP A 111 13.94 7.59 1.27
C TRP A 111 13.76 6.11 1.64
N ALA A 112 13.52 5.29 0.63
CA ALA A 112 13.55 3.84 0.77
C ALA A 112 14.94 3.37 1.21
N GLN A 113 14.99 2.44 2.18
CA GLN A 113 16.26 1.90 2.70
C GLN A 113 17.02 1.01 1.69
N GLN A 114 16.34 0.56 0.63
CA GLN A 114 16.89 -0.26 -0.44
C GLN A 114 16.45 0.33 -1.79
N PRO A 115 17.29 0.27 -2.82
CA PRO A 115 16.91 0.75 -4.14
C PRO A 115 15.85 -0.17 -4.76
N PHE A 116 14.88 0.44 -5.46
CA PHE A 116 13.92 -0.29 -6.25
C PHE A 116 14.40 -0.42 -7.69
N LYS A 117 13.98 -1.51 -8.36
CA LYS A 117 14.07 -1.56 -9.82
C LYS A 117 13.01 -0.62 -10.37
N ILE A 118 13.42 0.28 -11.26
CA ILE A 118 12.52 1.24 -11.91
C ILE A 118 12.50 1.05 -13.42
N LEU A 119 11.44 1.56 -14.03
CA LEU A 119 11.32 1.82 -15.46
C LEU A 119 10.96 3.30 -15.62
N GLN A 120 11.90 4.09 -16.12
CA GLN A 120 11.67 5.47 -16.56
C GLN A 120 11.20 5.44 -18.02
N CYS A 121 10.12 6.17 -18.29
CA CYS A 121 9.54 6.34 -19.62
C CYS A 121 9.77 7.79 -20.04
N HIS A 122 10.89 8.07 -20.72
CA HIS A 122 11.21 9.40 -21.20
C HIS A 122 10.41 9.70 -22.46
N GLN A 123 9.73 10.84 -22.50
CA GLN A 123 8.95 11.25 -23.67
C GLN A 123 9.90 11.74 -24.77
N GLU A 124 9.67 11.30 -26.02
CA GLU A 124 10.50 11.66 -27.17
C GLU A 124 9.75 12.55 -28.18
N GLY A 125 10.49 13.48 -28.80
CA GLY A 125 10.04 14.26 -29.94
C GLY A 125 8.76 15.07 -29.69
N ASN A 126 7.70 14.73 -30.41
CA ASN A 126 6.39 15.41 -30.37
C ASN A 126 5.40 14.79 -29.37
N GLY A 127 5.89 14.05 -28.38
CA GLY A 127 5.08 13.48 -27.30
C GLY A 127 4.43 12.12 -27.60
N LYS A 128 4.66 11.56 -28.80
CA LYS A 128 3.98 10.33 -29.26
C LYS A 128 4.76 9.04 -28.99
N SER A 129 6.08 9.11 -28.84
CA SER A 129 6.94 7.97 -28.50
C SER A 129 7.55 8.15 -27.11
N TYR A 130 7.92 7.03 -26.51
CA TYR A 130 8.62 6.97 -25.23
C TYR A 130 9.85 6.08 -25.35
N ARG A 131 10.90 6.43 -24.61
CA ARG A 131 12.12 5.66 -24.46
C ARG A 131 12.18 5.02 -23.09
N GLU A 132 12.27 3.69 -23.07
CA GLU A 132 12.51 2.91 -21.86
C GLU A 132 13.93 3.13 -21.33
N HIS A 133 14.07 3.45 -20.05
CA HIS A 133 15.31 3.29 -19.29
C HIS A 133 15.02 2.53 -18.00
N SER A 134 15.83 1.51 -17.69
CA SER A 134 15.67 0.74 -16.44
C SER A 134 16.96 0.72 -15.64
N SER A 135 16.85 1.20 -14.40
CA SER A 135 17.93 1.21 -13.42
C SER A 135 17.46 0.61 -12.09
N TYR A 136 18.40 0.50 -11.15
CA TYR A 136 18.08 0.41 -9.72
C TYR A 136 18.42 1.76 -9.10
N SER A 137 17.42 2.39 -8.49
CA SER A 137 17.54 3.72 -7.91
C SER A 137 17.05 3.70 -6.48
N TYR A 138 17.67 4.50 -5.61
CA TYR A 138 16.99 4.90 -4.38
C TYR A 138 15.80 5.78 -4.74
N THR A 139 14.72 5.67 -3.97
CA THR A 139 13.46 6.36 -4.24
C THR A 139 12.97 7.04 -2.98
N GLU A 140 12.69 8.34 -3.07
CA GLU A 140 11.97 9.09 -2.04
C GLU A 140 10.46 8.98 -2.27
N PHE A 141 9.71 8.86 -1.18
CA PHE A 141 8.26 8.86 -1.18
C PHE A 141 7.78 9.96 -0.25
N HIS A 142 6.91 10.84 -0.73
CA HIS A 142 6.05 11.64 0.13
C HIS A 142 5.05 10.70 0.79
N CYS A 143 5.08 10.63 2.11
CA CYS A 143 4.11 9.92 2.92
C CYS A 143 3.16 10.92 3.55
N SER A 144 1.87 10.75 3.29
CA SER A 144 0.80 11.58 3.84
C SER A 144 0.60 11.34 5.33
N VAL A 145 -0.21 12.21 5.95
CA VAL A 145 -1.06 11.80 7.07
C VAL A 145 -1.97 10.63 6.67
N ASP A 146 -2.37 9.81 7.65
CA ASP A 146 -2.95 8.45 7.51
C ASP A 146 -1.94 7.32 7.21
N GLY A 147 -0.78 7.65 6.64
CA GLY A 147 0.34 6.72 6.48
C GLY A 147 0.44 5.99 5.14
N HIS A 148 -0.19 6.50 4.08
CA HIS A 148 0.04 6.05 2.70
C HIS A 148 0.96 7.00 1.91
N VAL A 149 1.42 6.55 0.73
CA VAL A 149 2.14 7.43 -0.23
C VAL A 149 1.18 8.49 -0.78
N GLY A 150 1.72 9.69 -0.98
CA GLY A 150 1.07 10.85 -1.60
C GLY A 150 0.82 10.71 -3.10
N GLY A 151 0.77 11.84 -3.79
CA GLY A 151 0.38 11.93 -5.20
C GLY A 151 1.47 11.52 -6.18
N THR A 152 1.16 11.69 -7.46
CA THR A 152 2.06 11.41 -8.60
C THR A 152 3.33 12.24 -8.61
N GLU A 153 3.27 13.42 -7.99
CA GLU A 153 4.31 14.44 -8.10
C GLU A 153 5.59 14.12 -7.31
N ASP A 154 5.48 13.14 -6.41
CA ASP A 154 6.25 13.03 -5.17
C ASP A 154 7.43 12.02 -5.22
N ILE A 155 7.64 11.35 -6.35
CA ILE A 155 8.71 10.35 -6.50
C ILE A 155 10.01 11.04 -6.91
N GLN A 156 10.97 11.15 -5.99
CA GLN A 156 12.35 11.54 -6.32
C GLN A 156 13.25 10.30 -6.47
N LEU A 157 14.23 10.40 -7.37
CA LEU A 157 15.17 9.32 -7.67
C LEU A 157 16.61 9.79 -7.44
N LEU A 158 17.41 8.93 -6.79
CA LEU A 158 18.85 9.06 -6.71
C LEU A 158 19.48 7.90 -7.48
N ASP A 159 19.84 8.18 -8.74
CA ASP A 159 20.39 7.21 -9.68
C ASP A 159 21.75 6.69 -9.19
N ILE A 160 21.86 5.37 -9.09
CA ILE A 160 23.12 4.69 -8.80
C ILE A 160 23.85 4.51 -10.12
N LYS A 161 24.77 5.43 -10.44
CA LYS A 161 25.73 5.23 -11.53
C LYS A 161 26.56 3.97 -11.24
N LYS A 162 26.55 3.03 -12.19
CA LYS A 162 27.46 1.89 -12.24
C LYS A 162 28.79 2.29 -12.87
#